data_AF-A0A947WTJ7-F1
#
_entry.id   AF-A0A947WTJ7-F1
#
_cell.length_a   1.000
_cell.length_b   1.000
_cell.length_c   1.000
_cell.angle_alpha   90.00
_cell.angle_beta   90.00
_cell.angle_gamma   90.00
#
_symmetry.space_group_name_H-M   'P 1'
#
loop_
_entity.id
_entity.type
_entity.pdbx_description
1 polymer ?
#
loop_
_entity_poly.entity_id
_entity_poly.type
_entity_poly.pdbx_seq_one_letter_code
_entity_poly.pdbx_strand_id
1 'polypeptide(L)'
;KIAIWLSKRVYKNPGGIGLASPETMQLAIEEIGLWRVLLAGFVSLITKPFGIKGIFYIIAGDKARGIDGPVPYAIPPYNTYASKIPLEPKKTAIEISREIGFPTAIVDANDLGVRILGASKGIDKKILIKALKDNPLGQCDESTPIGILRKI
;
A
#
# COMPACT_ATOMS: atom_id res chain seq x y z
N LYS A 1 -15.68 -3.26 -17.65
CA LYS A 1 -16.77 -2.23 -17.63
C LYS A 1 -17.03 -1.69 -16.23
N ILE A 2 -17.19 -2.53 -15.20
CA ILE A 2 -17.48 -2.06 -13.84
C ILE A 2 -16.29 -1.32 -13.19
N ALA A 3 -15.06 -1.81 -13.36
CA ALA A 3 -13.87 -1.14 -12.83
C ALA A 3 -13.70 0.29 -13.37
N ILE A 4 -13.94 0.49 -14.68
CA ILE A 4 -13.94 1.82 -15.33
C ILE A 4 -15.01 2.74 -14.72
N TRP A 5 -16.18 2.20 -14.41
CA TRP A 5 -17.26 3.00 -13.82
C TRP A 5 -16.95 3.37 -12.37
N LEU A 6 -16.46 2.42 -11.57
CA LEU A 6 -16.10 2.64 -10.17
C LEU A 6 -14.90 3.58 -10.01
N SER A 7 -13.87 3.46 -10.85
CA SER A 7 -12.67 4.31 -10.78
C SER A 7 -12.97 5.78 -11.02
N LYS A 8 -14.03 6.09 -11.78
CA LYS A 8 -14.53 7.47 -11.97
C LYS A 8 -15.28 8.04 -10.76
N ARG A 9 -15.65 7.19 -9.79
CA ARG A 9 -16.47 7.57 -8.62
C ARG A 9 -15.65 7.66 -7.32
N VAL A 10 -14.37 7.29 -7.36
CA VAL A 10 -13.48 7.45 -6.20
C VAL A 10 -12.81 8.83 -6.20
N TYR A 11 -12.41 9.27 -5.00
CA TYR A 11 -11.66 10.50 -4.83
C TYR A 11 -10.25 10.34 -5.39
N LYS A 12 -9.81 11.32 -6.19
CA LYS A 12 -8.44 11.38 -6.72
C LYS A 12 -7.57 12.14 -5.74
N ASN A 13 -6.64 11.45 -5.11
CA ASN A 13 -5.69 12.06 -4.18
C ASN A 13 -4.54 12.72 -4.98
N PRO A 14 -4.12 13.97 -4.67
CA PRO A 14 -2.94 14.57 -5.29
C PRO A 14 -1.66 13.74 -5.13
N GLY A 15 -1.52 13.00 -4.02
CA GLY A 15 -0.32 12.20 -3.71
C GLY A 15 -0.28 10.80 -4.33
N GLY A 16 -1.23 10.44 -5.21
CA GLY A 16 -1.21 9.14 -5.88
C GLY A 16 -2.56 8.73 -6.50
N ILE A 17 -2.50 7.82 -7.46
CA ILE A 17 -3.69 7.34 -8.18
C ILE A 17 -4.61 6.50 -7.30
N GLY A 18 -4.05 5.68 -6.41
CA GLY A 18 -4.81 4.71 -5.61
C GLY A 18 -5.76 3.90 -6.50
N LEU A 19 -7.04 3.85 -6.17
CA LEU A 19 -8.07 3.12 -6.94
C LEU A 19 -8.73 3.95 -8.06
N ALA A 20 -8.17 5.11 -8.41
CA ALA A 20 -8.76 6.03 -9.38
C ALA A 20 -8.49 5.68 -10.85
N SER A 21 -7.72 4.63 -11.13
CA SER A 21 -7.58 4.09 -12.49
C SER A 21 -8.40 2.80 -12.64
N PRO A 22 -8.87 2.47 -13.86
CA PRO A 22 -9.55 1.20 -14.12
C PRO A 22 -8.70 -0.02 -13.74
N GLU A 23 -7.39 0.03 -13.94
CA GLU A 23 -6.44 -1.05 -13.70
C GLU A 23 -6.32 -1.33 -12.20
N THR A 24 -6.07 -0.30 -11.38
CA THR A 24 -5.98 -0.46 -9.92
C THR A 24 -7.32 -0.85 -9.31
N MET A 25 -8.43 -0.33 -9.83
CA MET A 25 -9.77 -0.75 -9.42
C MET A 25 -10.05 -2.23 -9.78
N GLN A 26 -9.58 -2.69 -10.93
CA GLN A 26 -9.71 -4.09 -11.33
C GLN A 26 -8.90 -5.00 -10.40
N LEU A 27 -7.65 -4.63 -10.07
CA LEU A 27 -6.86 -5.35 -9.08
C LEU A 27 -7.56 -5.39 -7.71
N ALA A 28 -8.22 -4.30 -7.30
CA ALA A 28 -8.97 -4.27 -6.04
C ALA A 28 -10.16 -5.22 -6.05
N ILE A 29 -10.91 -5.26 -7.16
CA ILE A 29 -12.03 -6.20 -7.32
C ILE A 29 -11.55 -7.65 -7.25
N GLU A 30 -10.42 -7.97 -7.89
CA GLU A 30 -9.83 -9.31 -7.82
C GLU A 30 -9.34 -9.66 -6.42
N GLU A 31 -8.81 -8.67 -5.69
CA GLU A 31 -8.16 -8.91 -4.41
C GLU A 31 -9.14 -9.03 -3.24
N ILE A 32 -10.22 -8.24 -3.27
CA ILE A 32 -11.18 -8.16 -2.15
C ILE A 32 -12.61 -8.49 -2.53
N GLY A 33 -12.88 -8.71 -3.82
CA GLY A 33 -14.21 -9.01 -4.35
C GLY A 33 -15.05 -7.77 -4.65
N LEU A 34 -15.84 -7.84 -5.73
CA LEU A 34 -16.70 -6.74 -6.17
C LEU A 34 -17.69 -6.28 -5.08
N TRP A 35 -18.35 -7.23 -4.40
CA TRP A 35 -19.34 -6.90 -3.38
C TRP A 35 -18.75 -6.10 -2.22
N ARG A 36 -17.53 -6.42 -1.81
CA ARG A 36 -16.83 -5.69 -0.75
C ARG A 36 -16.44 -4.28 -1.19
N VAL A 37 -16.00 -4.12 -2.44
CA VAL A 37 -15.73 -2.78 -3.03
C VAL A 37 -17.00 -1.94 -3.05
N LEU A 38 -18.13 -2.52 -3.50
CA LEU A 38 -19.42 -1.82 -3.55
C LEU A 38 -19.91 -1.42 -2.16
N LEU A 39 -19.83 -2.34 -1.18
CA LEU A 39 -20.18 -2.06 0.20
C LEU A 39 -19.31 -0.94 0.79
N ALA A 40 -17.99 -1.02 0.62
CA ALA A 40 -17.06 0.01 1.07
C ALA A 40 -17.39 1.38 0.47
N GLY A 41 -17.69 1.43 -0.84
CA GLY A 41 -18.12 2.63 -1.54
C GLY A 41 -19.44 3.20 -1.02
N PHE A 42 -20.44 2.34 -0.83
CA PHE A 42 -21.77 2.73 -0.34
C PHE A 42 -21.71 3.31 1.07
N VAL A 43 -21.05 2.63 2.01
CA VAL A 43 -20.93 3.12 3.39
C VAL A 43 -20.14 4.43 3.41
N SER A 44 -19.06 4.54 2.62
CA SER A 44 -18.28 5.78 2.53
C SER A 44 -19.09 6.96 1.99
N LEU A 45 -20.04 6.71 1.09
CA LEU A 45 -20.94 7.74 0.56
C LEU A 45 -21.89 8.24 1.66
N ILE A 46 -22.45 7.34 2.47
CA ILE A 46 -23.34 7.68 3.58
C ILE A 46 -22.59 8.42 4.69
N THR A 47 -21.35 8.05 4.98
CA THR A 47 -20.58 8.65 6.08
C THR A 47 -19.96 10.00 5.72
N LYS A 48 -19.84 10.31 4.42
CA LYS A 48 -19.20 11.53 3.92
C LYS A 48 -19.86 12.84 4.39
N PRO A 49 -21.20 13.00 4.40
CA PRO A 49 -21.86 14.18 4.96
C PRO A 49 -21.60 14.39 6.46
N PHE A 50 -21.27 13.33 7.21
CA PHE A 50 -20.95 13.40 8.63
C PHE A 50 -19.46 13.70 8.89
N GLY A 51 -18.68 14.00 7.85
CA GLY A 51 -17.26 14.34 7.97
C GLY A 51 -16.33 13.15 8.26
N ILE A 52 -16.85 11.92 8.30
CA ILE A 52 -16.05 10.73 8.60
C ILE A 52 -15.30 10.28 7.34
N LYS A 53 -13.97 10.36 7.39
CA LYS A 53 -13.06 10.01 6.28
C LYS A 53 -12.45 8.63 6.51
N GLY A 54 -12.06 7.96 5.42
CA GLY A 54 -11.30 6.70 5.47
C GLY A 54 -12.11 5.42 5.64
N ILE A 55 -13.43 5.50 5.79
CA ILE A 55 -14.33 4.33 5.93
C ILE A 55 -14.17 3.32 4.78
N PHE A 56 -13.91 3.80 3.57
CA PHE A 56 -13.68 2.94 2.41
C PHE A 56 -12.57 1.93 2.71
N TYR A 57 -11.40 2.40 3.15
CA TYR A 57 -10.24 1.54 3.40
C TYR A 57 -10.38 0.72 4.68
N ILE A 58 -11.19 1.17 5.65
CA ILE A 58 -11.55 0.37 6.82
C ILE A 58 -12.32 -0.88 6.40
N ILE A 59 -13.29 -0.73 5.49
CA ILE A 59 -14.11 -1.86 4.99
C ILE A 59 -13.34 -2.68 3.95
N ALA A 60 -12.69 -2.03 2.98
CA ALA A 60 -11.94 -2.67 1.91
C ALA A 60 -10.72 -3.45 2.43
N GLY A 61 -10.12 -2.97 3.52
CA GLY A 61 -8.98 -3.60 4.18
C GLY A 61 -7.63 -3.30 3.53
N ASP A 62 -6.57 -3.81 4.17
CA ASP A 62 -5.19 -3.46 3.84
C ASP A 62 -4.76 -3.85 2.43
N LYS A 63 -5.33 -4.95 1.91
CA LYS A 63 -5.07 -5.46 0.57
C LYS A 63 -5.45 -4.44 -0.51
N ALA A 64 -6.65 -3.87 -0.44
CA ALA A 64 -7.09 -2.84 -1.38
C ALA A 64 -6.36 -1.50 -1.14
N ARG A 65 -5.93 -1.24 0.10
CA ARG A 65 -5.19 -0.02 0.45
C ARG A 65 -3.77 -0.01 -0.10
N GLY A 66 -3.12 -1.17 -0.22
CA GLY A 66 -1.76 -1.27 -0.78
C GLY A 66 -1.70 -1.60 -2.26
N ILE A 67 -2.77 -1.34 -2.99
CA ILE A 67 -2.71 -1.40 -4.45
C ILE A 67 -2.09 -0.09 -4.93
N ASP A 68 -0.97 -0.23 -5.62
CA ASP A 68 -0.26 0.88 -6.23
C ASP A 68 -0.53 0.95 -7.71
N GLY A 69 -0.61 2.18 -8.21
CA GLY A 69 -0.90 2.49 -9.60
C GLY A 69 0.30 3.10 -10.33
N PRO A 70 0.20 3.22 -11.66
CA PRO A 70 1.26 3.74 -12.50
C PRO A 70 1.51 5.22 -12.22
N VAL A 71 2.66 5.59 -11.66
CA VAL A 71 3.02 6.98 -11.37
C VAL A 71 4.21 7.44 -12.20
N PRO A 72 4.21 8.68 -12.72
CA PRO A 72 5.24 9.14 -13.66
C PRO A 72 6.64 9.24 -13.05
N TYR A 73 6.73 9.36 -11.72
CA TYR A 73 7.99 9.45 -10.97
C TYR A 73 8.57 8.09 -10.59
N ALA A 74 7.84 6.98 -10.77
CA ALA A 74 8.41 5.66 -10.56
C ALA A 74 9.42 5.30 -11.66
N ILE A 75 10.39 4.46 -11.34
CA ILE A 75 11.38 4.01 -12.32
C ILE A 75 10.73 3.14 -13.44
N PRO A 76 11.02 3.39 -14.73
CA PRO A 76 10.55 2.53 -15.82
C PRO A 76 11.04 1.07 -15.69
N PRO A 77 10.23 0.07 -16.08
CA PRO A 77 8.89 0.17 -16.66
C PRO A 77 7.75 0.32 -15.63
N TYR A 78 8.06 0.34 -14.33
CA TYR A 78 7.05 0.28 -13.25
C TYR A 78 6.13 1.51 -13.20
N ASN A 79 6.55 2.64 -13.78
CA ASN A 79 5.70 3.80 -14.02
C ASN A 79 4.44 3.52 -14.87
N THR A 80 4.35 2.36 -15.53
CA THR A 80 3.20 1.94 -16.34
C THR A 80 2.44 0.75 -15.74
N TYR A 81 2.88 0.21 -14.60
CA TYR A 81 2.32 -0.99 -14.00
C TYR A 81 1.46 -0.64 -12.80
N ALA A 82 0.47 -1.49 -12.54
CA ALA A 82 -0.27 -1.51 -11.29
C ALA A 82 0.08 -2.80 -10.55
N SER A 83 0.24 -2.72 -9.23
CA SER A 83 0.73 -3.85 -8.42
C SER A 83 -0.15 -4.08 -7.20
N LYS A 84 -0.13 -5.33 -6.74
CA LYS A 84 -0.73 -5.77 -5.48
C LYS A 84 0.37 -5.84 -4.41
N ILE A 85 -0.01 -5.73 -3.14
CA ILE A 85 0.91 -6.08 -2.06
C ILE A 85 1.35 -7.55 -2.16
N PRO A 86 2.52 -7.92 -1.58
CA PRO A 86 2.93 -9.31 -1.49
C PRO A 86 1.84 -10.17 -0.84
N LEU A 87 1.68 -11.41 -1.29
CA LEU A 87 0.64 -12.33 -0.80
C LEU A 87 0.91 -12.76 0.66
N GLU A 88 2.17 -13.05 1.00
CA GLU A 88 2.58 -13.54 2.30
C GLU A 88 3.76 -12.74 2.90
N PRO A 89 3.65 -11.40 3.08
CA PRO A 89 4.79 -10.54 3.41
C PRO A 89 5.45 -10.93 4.75
N LYS A 90 4.66 -11.41 5.72
CA LYS A 90 5.19 -11.90 7.00
C LYS A 90 6.02 -13.17 6.82
N LYS A 91 5.56 -14.10 5.99
CA LYS A 91 6.27 -15.36 5.74
C LYS A 91 7.58 -15.07 5.01
N THR A 92 7.53 -14.25 3.96
CA THR A 92 8.72 -13.80 3.22
C THR A 92 9.72 -13.08 4.14
N ALA A 93 9.25 -12.19 5.03
CA ALA A 93 10.13 -11.54 6.01
C ALA A 93 10.80 -12.54 6.96
N ILE A 94 10.09 -13.60 7.39
CA ILE A 94 10.65 -14.66 8.23
C ILE A 94 11.67 -15.49 7.47
N GLU A 95 11.41 -15.83 6.20
CA GLU A 95 12.32 -16.59 5.34
C GLU A 95 13.61 -15.81 5.10
N ILE A 96 13.52 -14.54 4.67
CA ILE A 96 14.69 -13.68 4.48
C ILE A 96 15.50 -13.58 5.78
N SER A 97 14.81 -13.37 6.91
CA SER A 97 15.46 -13.25 8.22
C SER A 97 16.24 -14.50 8.63
N ARG A 98 15.76 -15.70 8.24
CA ARG A 98 16.48 -16.97 8.46
C ARG A 98 17.73 -17.08 7.61
N GLU A 99 17.63 -16.69 6.33
CA GLU A 99 18.75 -16.77 5.39
C GLU A 99 19.88 -15.78 5.73
N ILE A 100 19.53 -14.54 6.08
CA ILE A 100 20.54 -13.49 6.35
C ILE A 100 20.99 -13.45 7.80
N GLY A 101 20.27 -14.10 8.72
CA GLY A 101 20.57 -14.13 10.16
C GLY A 101 20.22 -12.85 10.94
N PHE A 102 19.51 -11.89 10.32
CA PHE A 102 19.10 -10.64 10.95
C PHE A 102 17.57 -10.46 10.92
N PRO A 103 16.96 -9.76 11.90
CA PRO A 103 15.55 -9.42 11.83
C PRO A 103 15.22 -8.61 10.56
N THR A 104 14.14 -8.99 9.86
CA THR A 104 13.75 -8.39 8.58
C THR A 104 12.28 -7.97 8.59
N ALA A 105 11.98 -6.80 8.02
CA ALA A 105 10.63 -6.33 7.78
C ALA A 105 10.44 -5.96 6.31
N ILE A 106 9.24 -6.22 5.81
CA ILE A 106 8.74 -5.70 4.55
C ILE A 106 7.81 -4.54 4.89
N VAL A 107 8.14 -3.38 4.35
CA VAL A 107 7.44 -2.12 4.59
C VAL A 107 6.91 -1.56 3.28
N ASP A 108 5.82 -0.83 3.40
CA ASP A 108 5.24 0.03 2.38
C ASP A 108 5.30 1.45 2.97
N ALA A 109 6.15 2.29 2.37
CA ALA A 109 6.46 3.63 2.87
C ALA A 109 6.28 4.65 1.76
N ASN A 110 5.67 5.77 2.10
CA ASN A 110 5.51 6.94 1.25
C ASN A 110 5.46 8.19 2.13
N ASP A 111 5.34 9.38 1.53
CA ASP A 111 5.34 10.65 2.26
C ASP A 111 4.15 10.81 3.23
N LEU A 112 3.11 9.99 3.10
CA LEU A 112 1.94 10.03 3.98
C LEU A 112 2.09 9.09 5.18
N GLY A 113 3.04 8.16 5.15
CA GLY A 113 3.36 7.30 6.28
C GLY A 113 3.97 5.95 5.91
N VAL A 114 4.25 5.17 6.95
CA VAL A 114 4.90 3.86 6.87
C VAL A 114 3.98 2.78 7.40
N ARG A 115 3.80 1.73 6.61
CA ARG A 115 3.04 0.54 6.96
C ARG A 115 3.95 -0.68 6.93
N ILE A 116 3.91 -1.46 8.00
CA ILE A 116 4.64 -2.73 8.08
C ILE A 116 3.74 -3.83 7.53
N LEU A 117 4.06 -4.33 6.33
CA LEU A 117 3.32 -5.41 5.69
C LEU A 117 3.66 -6.77 6.33
N GLY A 118 4.92 -6.96 6.72
CA GLY A 118 5.39 -8.19 7.34
C GLY A 118 6.66 -7.94 8.15
N ALA A 119 6.86 -8.71 9.22
CA ALA A 119 8.08 -8.63 10.03
C ALA A 119 8.38 -9.99 10.67
N SER A 120 9.67 -10.33 10.73
CA SER A 120 10.17 -11.45 11.53
C SER A 120 10.21 -11.09 13.03
N LYS A 121 10.59 -12.05 13.88
CA LYS A 121 10.72 -11.82 15.33
C LYS A 121 11.89 -10.89 15.62
N GLY A 122 11.77 -10.11 16.69
CA GLY A 122 12.84 -9.22 17.18
C GLY A 122 12.81 -7.79 16.62
N ILE A 123 11.83 -7.45 15.76
CA ILE A 123 11.66 -6.08 15.28
C ILE A 123 10.76 -5.27 16.22
N ASP A 124 11.30 -4.15 16.71
CA ASP A 124 10.47 -3.10 17.29
C ASP A 124 9.82 -2.27 16.19
N LYS A 125 8.52 -2.52 15.99
CA LYS A 125 7.71 -1.84 14.98
C LYS A 125 7.64 -0.32 15.18
N LYS A 126 7.66 0.16 16.43
CA LYS A 126 7.56 1.60 16.72
C LYS A 126 8.84 2.32 16.31
N ILE A 127 9.99 1.71 16.61
CA ILE A 127 11.29 2.24 16.18
C ILE A 127 11.39 2.24 14.66
N LEU A 128 10.97 1.14 14.01
CA LEU A 128 11.01 1.04 12.54
C LEU A 128 10.15 2.11 11.86
N ILE A 129 8.90 2.30 12.30
CA ILE A 129 8.01 3.35 11.76
C ILE A 129 8.62 4.74 11.99
N LYS A 130 9.21 4.98 13.17
CA LYS A 130 9.84 6.27 13.48
C LYS A 130 11.08 6.52 12.60
N ALA A 131 11.90 5.51 12.36
CA ALA A 131 13.11 5.62 11.55
C ALA A 131 12.80 5.84 10.07
N LEU A 132 11.69 5.29 9.57
CA LEU A 132 11.27 5.41 8.17
C LEU A 132 10.28 6.57 7.93
N LYS A 133 9.99 7.38 8.94
CA LYS A 133 8.92 8.40 8.88
C LYS A 133 9.09 9.37 7.71
N ASP A 134 10.33 9.76 7.43
CA ASP A 134 10.66 10.73 6.39
C ASP A 134 11.01 10.03 5.06
N ASN A 135 10.61 8.77 4.90
CA ASN A 135 10.87 7.91 3.75
C ASN A 135 12.32 8.00 3.22
N PRO A 136 13.34 7.63 4.02
CA PRO A 136 14.75 7.80 3.65
C PRO A 136 15.21 6.93 2.46
N LEU A 137 14.39 5.95 2.06
CA LEU A 137 14.66 5.11 0.88
C LEU A 137 14.19 5.76 -0.43
N GLY A 138 13.48 6.89 -0.35
CA GLY A 138 12.87 7.51 -1.51
C GLY A 138 11.72 6.70 -2.08
N GLN A 139 11.15 7.20 -3.18
CA GLN A 139 10.02 6.58 -3.89
C GLN A 139 10.08 6.84 -5.40
N CYS A 140 11.19 7.38 -5.89
CA CYS A 140 11.39 7.81 -7.27
C CYS A 140 12.41 6.86 -7.95
N ASP A 141 13.50 7.40 -8.47
CA ASP A 141 14.53 6.69 -9.23
C ASP A 141 15.78 6.37 -8.41
N GLU A 142 15.78 6.63 -7.09
CA GLU A 142 16.91 6.36 -6.20
C GLU A 142 17.31 4.89 -6.18
N SER A 143 16.39 3.99 -6.55
CA SER A 143 16.64 2.55 -6.70
C SER A 143 17.16 1.91 -5.41
N THR A 144 16.62 2.31 -4.25
CA THR A 144 17.00 1.78 -2.93
C THR A 144 15.89 0.91 -2.29
N PRO A 145 15.58 -0.27 -2.85
CA PRO A 145 14.50 -1.13 -2.34
C PRO A 145 14.82 -1.78 -0.97
N ILE A 146 16.06 -1.65 -0.46
CA ILE A 146 16.54 -2.29 0.77
C ILE A 146 17.30 -1.26 1.61
N GLY A 147 16.98 -1.22 2.91
CA GLY A 147 17.69 -0.41 3.91
C GLY A 147 18.14 -1.23 5.11
N ILE A 148 19.22 -0.79 5.76
CA ILE A 148 19.72 -1.38 7.01
C ILE A 148 19.53 -0.36 8.13
N LEU A 149 18.72 -0.72 9.13
CA LEU A 149 18.59 0.07 10.35
C LEU A 149 19.57 -0.46 11.40
N ARG A 150 20.53 0.38 11.80
CA ARG A 150 21.53 0.05 12.82
C ARG A 150 21.67 1.15 13.86
N LYS A 151 22.12 0.78 15.06
CA LYS A 151 22.62 1.74 16.05
C LYS A 151 23.96 2.28 15.55
N ILE A 152 24.18 3.58 15.74
CA ILE A 152 25.47 4.25 15.52
C ILE A 152 26.23 4.26 16.84
#